data_AF-A0A2D9Q765-F1
#
_entry.id   AF-A0A2D9Q765-F1
#
_cell.length_a   1.000
_cell.length_b   1.000
_cell.length_c   1.000
_cell.angle_alpha   90.00
_cell.angle_beta   90.00
_cell.angle_gamma   90.00
#
_symmetry.space_group_name_H-M   'P 1'
#
loop_
_entity.id
_entity.type
_entity.pdbx_description
1 polymer ?
#
loop_
_entity_poly.entity_id
_entity_poly.type
_entity_poly.pdbx_seq_one_letter_code
_entity_poly.pdbx_strand_id
1 'polypeptide(L)'
;MDEERTQLIENEGMQDSNMAVLRLDTNPLLTQIEAHLRSAKPVYRADQYGNTEVQYQTVGEALANDFGINIIMSICRMHINSQVVQGNFNKDEFWDSTAEFIENFAQTVITNRHNWGIKINNTKTIIDNVSMVIEKFGSRTINNLERESYNRSTFQQTQVHKKRSFFKRREEGEI
;
A
#
# COMPACT_ATOMS: atom_id res chain seq x y z
N MET A 1 -9.71 48.66 19.65
CA MET A 1 -10.37 47.51 19.03
C MET A 1 -9.27 46.76 18.31
N ASP A 2 -8.63 45.84 19.03
CA ASP A 2 -7.52 45.06 18.50
C ASP A 2 -8.09 43.74 17.97
N GLU A 3 -7.91 43.50 16.68
CA GLU A 3 -8.30 42.26 16.02
C GLU A 3 -7.32 41.15 16.38
N GLU A 4 -7.77 40.19 17.20
CA GLU A 4 -7.10 38.90 17.38
C GLU A 4 -7.08 38.14 16.04
N ARG A 5 -5.95 38.21 15.33
CA ARG A 5 -5.65 37.26 14.25
C ARG A 5 -5.25 35.93 14.86
N THR A 6 -6.22 35.03 15.00
CA THR A 6 -5.95 33.60 15.23
C THR A 6 -5.15 33.07 14.04
N GLN A 7 -3.83 32.91 14.21
CA GLN A 7 -3.01 32.17 13.27
C GLN A 7 -3.35 30.69 13.42
N LEU A 8 -4.03 30.12 12.43
CA LEU A 8 -4.16 28.69 12.27
C LEU A 8 -2.76 28.14 11.97
N ILE A 9 -2.11 27.58 12.98
CA ILE A 9 -0.93 26.74 12.79
C ILE A 9 -1.45 25.45 12.17
N GLU A 10 -1.41 25.35 10.84
CA GLU A 10 -1.66 24.10 10.13
C GLU A 10 -0.56 23.11 10.53
N ASN A 11 -0.96 22.04 11.24
CA ASN A 11 -0.10 20.92 11.56
C ASN A 11 0.22 20.13 10.28
N GLU A 12 1.17 20.61 9.47
CA GLU A 12 1.64 19.93 8.25
C GLU A 12 2.02 18.45 8.53
N GLY A 13 2.53 18.14 9.72
CA GLY A 13 2.93 16.78 10.10
C GLY A 13 1.78 15.77 10.31
N MET A 14 0.53 16.20 10.56
CA MET A 14 -0.60 15.26 10.72
C MET A 14 -1.23 14.84 9.39
N GLN A 15 -1.18 15.68 8.36
CA GLN A 15 -1.69 15.32 7.03
C GLN A 15 -0.77 14.31 6.33
N ASP A 16 0.54 14.45 6.46
CA ASP A 16 1.52 13.54 5.87
C ASP A 16 1.42 12.11 6.41
N SER A 17 1.18 11.95 7.71
CA SER A 17 1.06 10.63 8.35
C SER A 17 -0.14 9.83 7.82
N ASN A 18 -1.28 10.51 7.59
CA ASN A 18 -2.47 9.87 7.02
C ASN A 18 -2.28 9.50 5.54
N MET A 19 -1.56 10.29 4.76
CA MET A 19 -1.26 9.94 3.36
C MET A 19 -0.30 8.75 3.22
N ALA A 20 0.71 8.67 4.09
CA ALA A 20 1.64 7.55 4.11
C ALA A 20 0.92 6.23 4.40
N VAL A 21 0.00 6.24 5.37
CA VAL A 21 -0.84 5.07 5.72
C VAL A 21 -1.71 4.64 4.54
N LEU A 22 -2.35 5.57 3.84
CA LEU A 22 -3.18 5.25 2.67
C LEU A 22 -2.39 4.65 1.50
N ARG A 23 -1.11 5.00 1.35
CA ARG A 23 -0.25 4.43 0.28
C ARG A 23 0.29 3.05 0.60
N LEU A 24 0.53 2.79 1.88
CA LEU A 24 1.00 1.50 2.39
C LEU A 24 -0.13 0.48 2.56
N ASP A 25 -1.39 0.93 2.62
CA ASP A 25 -2.53 0.03 2.67
C ASP A 25 -2.73 -0.68 1.34
N THR A 26 -2.42 -1.98 1.33
CA THR A 26 -2.58 -2.85 0.17
C THR A 26 -3.90 -3.62 0.19
N ASN A 27 -4.66 -3.57 1.28
CA ASN A 27 -5.89 -4.33 1.43
C ASN A 27 -6.95 -3.98 0.38
N PRO A 28 -7.18 -2.71 -0.02
CA PRO A 28 -8.17 -2.38 -1.03
C PRO A 28 -7.91 -3.09 -2.38
N LEU A 29 -6.64 -3.22 -2.76
CA LEU A 29 -6.24 -3.89 -4.00
C LEU A 29 -6.45 -5.41 -3.89
N LEU A 30 -6.08 -6.00 -2.76
CA LEU A 30 -6.29 -7.42 -2.49
C LEU A 30 -7.78 -7.77 -2.42
N THR A 31 -8.59 -6.93 -1.76
CA THR A 31 -10.05 -7.07 -1.71
C THR A 31 -10.67 -6.95 -3.10
N GLN A 32 -10.15 -6.07 -3.97
CA GLN A 32 -10.62 -5.98 -5.36
C GLN A 32 -10.36 -7.26 -6.14
N ILE A 33 -9.17 -7.86 -6.01
CA ILE A 33 -8.83 -9.14 -6.65
C ILE A 33 -9.74 -10.25 -6.10
N GLU A 34 -9.87 -10.37 -4.78
CA GLU A 34 -10.69 -11.41 -4.17
C GLU A 34 -12.17 -11.29 -4.56
N ALA A 35 -12.72 -10.07 -4.54
CA ALA A 35 -14.07 -9.76 -4.99
C ALA A 35 -14.30 -10.18 -6.45
N HIS A 36 -13.32 -9.93 -7.33
CA HIS A 36 -13.37 -10.35 -8.72
C HIS A 36 -13.39 -11.88 -8.87
N LEU A 37 -12.49 -12.59 -8.17
CA LEU A 37 -12.42 -14.05 -8.22
C LEU A 37 -13.69 -14.71 -7.66
N ARG A 38 -14.27 -14.14 -6.60
CA ARG A 38 -15.52 -14.60 -6.00
C ARG A 38 -16.77 -14.18 -6.76
N SER A 39 -16.66 -13.32 -7.77
CA SER A 39 -17.82 -12.66 -8.40
C SER A 39 -18.77 -12.05 -7.35
N ALA A 40 -18.20 -11.33 -6.39
CA ALA A 40 -18.90 -10.81 -5.22
C ALA A 40 -18.58 -9.33 -4.98
N LYS A 41 -19.43 -8.68 -4.17
CA LYS A 41 -19.19 -7.31 -3.69
C LYS A 41 -18.73 -7.34 -2.23
N PRO A 42 -17.65 -6.62 -1.87
CA PRO A 42 -17.27 -6.47 -0.47
C PRO A 42 -18.29 -5.57 0.24
N VAL A 43 -18.70 -6.00 1.43
CA VAL A 43 -19.60 -5.29 2.34
C VAL A 43 -18.90 -5.22 3.69
N TYR A 44 -18.70 -4.01 4.18
CA TYR A 44 -18.05 -3.75 5.46
C TYR A 44 -19.11 -3.79 6.56
N ARG A 45 -18.95 -4.68 7.54
CA ARG A 45 -19.83 -4.75 8.71
C ARG A 45 -19.01 -4.71 9.99
N ALA A 46 -19.60 -4.14 11.05
CA ALA A 46 -19.02 -4.23 12.37
C ALA A 46 -19.21 -5.65 12.90
N ASP A 47 -18.12 -6.25 13.41
CA ASP A 47 -18.17 -7.49 14.16
C ASP A 47 -18.75 -7.24 15.57
N GLN A 48 -18.92 -8.31 16.33
CA GLN A 48 -19.39 -8.28 17.73
C GLN A 48 -18.45 -7.52 18.70
N TYR A 49 -17.26 -7.16 18.26
CA TYR A 49 -16.24 -6.43 19.00
C TYR A 49 -16.04 -4.98 18.49
N GLY A 50 -16.84 -4.55 17.50
CA GLY A 50 -16.74 -3.22 16.88
C GLY A 50 -15.65 -3.08 15.82
N ASN A 51 -14.95 -4.16 15.44
CA ASN A 51 -14.00 -4.13 14.33
C ASN A 51 -14.73 -4.20 13.00
N THR A 52 -14.13 -3.61 11.95
CA THR A 52 -14.69 -3.72 10.60
C THR A 52 -14.24 -5.02 9.95
N GLU A 53 -15.18 -5.91 9.66
CA GLU A 53 -14.97 -7.14 8.90
C GLU A 53 -15.46 -6.98 7.45
N VAL A 54 -14.70 -7.52 6.49
CA VAL A 54 -15.10 -7.57 5.08
C VAL A 54 -15.88 -8.85 4.84
N GLN A 55 -17.17 -8.72 4.53
CA GLN A 55 -18.03 -9.82 4.09
C GLN A 55 -18.27 -9.72 2.59
N TYR A 56 -18.41 -10.86 1.91
CA TYR A 56 -18.63 -10.90 0.46
C TYR A 56 -20.08 -11.25 0.15
N GLN A 57 -20.79 -10.32 -0.49
CA GLN A 57 -22.13 -10.57 -1.03
C GLN A 57 -22.01 -11.11 -2.47
N THR A 58 -22.39 -12.36 -2.67
CA THR A 58 -22.34 -13.03 -3.98
C THR A 58 -23.20 -12.30 -5.01
N VAL A 59 -22.62 -11.97 -6.16
CA VAL A 59 -23.31 -11.33 -7.29
C VAL A 59 -23.45 -12.29 -8.48
N GLY A 60 -22.54 -13.25 -8.63
CA GLY A 60 -22.56 -14.23 -9.69
C GLY A 60 -21.81 -15.52 -9.34
N GLU A 61 -21.59 -16.36 -10.35
CA GLU A 61 -20.78 -17.57 -10.21
C GLU A 61 -19.30 -17.20 -10.02
N ALA A 62 -18.67 -17.77 -8.99
CA ALA A 62 -17.25 -17.56 -8.73
C ALA A 62 -16.40 -18.04 -9.93
N LEU A 63 -15.32 -17.31 -10.20
CA LEU A 63 -14.42 -17.62 -11.31
C LEU A 63 -13.49 -18.80 -11.01
N ALA A 64 -13.28 -19.08 -9.72
CA ALA A 64 -12.49 -20.18 -9.19
C ALA A 64 -13.16 -20.74 -7.92
N ASN A 65 -12.82 -21.98 -7.55
CA ASN A 65 -13.21 -22.55 -6.26
C ASN A 65 -12.40 -21.94 -5.10
N ASP A 66 -12.83 -22.17 -3.86
CA ASP A 66 -12.17 -21.57 -2.67
C ASP A 66 -10.68 -21.92 -2.57
N PHE A 67 -10.29 -23.15 -2.96
CA PHE A 67 -8.90 -23.54 -2.99
C PHE A 67 -8.08 -22.69 -3.98
N GLY A 68 -8.55 -22.55 -5.21
CA GLY A 68 -7.91 -21.72 -6.23
C GLY A 68 -7.85 -20.25 -5.84
N ILE A 69 -8.93 -19.71 -5.26
CA ILE A 69 -8.97 -18.34 -4.74
C ILE A 69 -7.89 -18.12 -3.69
N ASN A 70 -7.78 -19.03 -2.70
CA ASN A 70 -6.79 -18.92 -1.64
C ASN A 70 -5.36 -18.92 -2.18
N ILE A 71 -5.05 -19.78 -3.16
CA ILE A 71 -3.71 -19.83 -3.77
C ILE A 71 -3.43 -18.57 -4.59
N ILE A 72 -4.36 -18.12 -5.43
CA ILE A 72 -4.21 -16.89 -6.21
C ILE A 72 -3.99 -15.70 -5.27
N MET A 73 -4.78 -15.59 -4.20
CA MET A 73 -4.65 -14.54 -3.20
C MET A 73 -3.31 -14.62 -2.45
N SER A 74 -2.81 -15.83 -2.18
CA SER A 74 -1.49 -16.02 -1.58
C SER A 74 -0.39 -15.47 -2.49
N ILE A 75 -0.43 -15.80 -3.79
CA ILE A 75 0.50 -15.25 -4.80
C ILE A 75 0.39 -13.72 -4.83
N CYS A 76 -0.82 -13.17 -4.90
CA CYS A 76 -1.03 -11.73 -4.94
C CYS A 76 -0.47 -11.03 -3.69
N ARG A 77 -0.62 -11.59 -2.48
CA ARG A 77 -0.08 -11.03 -1.24
C ARG A 77 1.47 -11.00 -1.21
N MET A 78 2.12 -11.94 -1.89
CA MET A 78 3.60 -11.92 -1.99
C MET A 78 4.11 -10.75 -2.82
N HIS A 79 3.34 -10.28 -3.80
CA HIS A 79 3.72 -9.16 -4.67
C HIS A 79 3.06 -7.83 -4.30
N ILE A 80 1.89 -7.86 -3.65
CA ILE A 80 1.13 -6.70 -3.19
C ILE A 80 1.26 -6.60 -1.67
N ASN A 81 2.39 -6.06 -1.23
CA ASN A 81 2.66 -5.81 0.18
C ASN A 81 3.40 -4.48 0.39
N SER A 82 3.36 -3.98 1.61
CA SER A 82 3.94 -2.68 1.97
C SER A 82 5.45 -2.59 1.74
N GLN A 83 6.17 -3.73 1.78
CA GLN A 83 7.63 -3.75 1.55
C GLN A 83 7.97 -3.51 0.08
N VAL A 84 7.16 -4.04 -0.85
CA VAL A 84 7.33 -3.80 -2.29
C VAL A 84 7.21 -2.32 -2.62
N VAL A 85 6.27 -1.60 -1.98
CA VAL A 85 6.11 -0.14 -2.17
C VAL A 85 7.34 0.66 -1.73
N GLN A 86 8.12 0.12 -0.80
CA GLN A 86 9.37 0.75 -0.32
C GLN A 86 10.57 0.50 -1.25
N GLY A 87 10.39 -0.37 -2.26
CA GLY A 87 11.35 -0.57 -3.33
C GLY A 87 11.54 0.69 -4.18
N ASN A 88 12.65 0.74 -4.93
CA ASN A 88 12.94 1.81 -5.87
C ASN A 88 13.44 1.18 -7.17
N PHE A 89 12.49 0.74 -7.99
CA PHE A 89 12.79 0.15 -9.29
C PHE A 89 13.12 1.26 -10.28
N ASN A 90 14.10 1.01 -11.14
CA ASN A 90 14.19 1.76 -12.39
C ASN A 90 13.11 1.24 -13.37
N LYS A 91 12.87 2.00 -14.46
CA LYS A 91 11.79 1.67 -15.39
C LYS A 91 11.96 0.31 -16.06
N ASP A 92 13.19 -0.06 -16.41
CA ASP A 92 13.48 -1.33 -17.09
C ASP A 92 13.32 -2.51 -16.12
N GLU A 93 13.86 -2.41 -14.90
CA GLU A 93 13.68 -3.41 -13.85
C GLU A 93 12.20 -3.61 -13.49
N PHE A 94 11.40 -2.55 -13.49
CA PHE A 94 9.96 -2.64 -13.28
C PHE A 94 9.28 -3.47 -14.38
N TRP A 95 9.59 -3.20 -15.66
CA TRP A 95 8.98 -3.93 -16.77
C TRP A 95 9.42 -5.39 -16.80
N ASP A 96 10.70 -5.66 -16.54
CA ASP A 96 11.23 -7.02 -16.47
C ASP A 96 10.59 -7.81 -15.32
N SER A 97 10.54 -7.24 -14.11
CA SER A 97 9.91 -7.88 -12.95
C SER A 97 8.41 -8.09 -13.14
N THR A 98 7.72 -7.13 -13.77
CA THR A 98 6.28 -7.24 -14.06
C THR A 98 6.03 -8.32 -15.12
N ALA A 99 6.84 -8.37 -16.17
CA ALA A 99 6.72 -9.39 -17.22
C ALA A 99 6.95 -10.80 -16.65
N GLU A 100 8.01 -10.98 -15.85
CA GLU A 100 8.31 -12.24 -15.16
C GLU A 100 7.15 -12.67 -14.25
N PHE A 101 6.60 -11.74 -13.47
CA PHE A 101 5.43 -12.03 -12.63
C PHE A 101 4.24 -12.49 -13.47
N ILE A 102 3.90 -11.75 -14.53
CA ILE A 102 2.73 -12.05 -15.37
C ILE A 102 2.89 -13.42 -16.04
N GLU A 103 4.08 -13.72 -16.56
CA GLU A 103 4.37 -15.02 -17.18
C GLU A 103 4.20 -16.17 -16.18
N ASN A 104 4.85 -16.08 -15.03
CA ASN A 104 4.79 -17.10 -13.98
C ASN A 104 3.37 -17.26 -13.43
N PHE A 105 2.64 -16.16 -13.23
CA PHE A 105 1.26 -16.17 -12.78
C PHE A 105 0.34 -16.81 -13.82
N ALA A 106 0.45 -16.40 -15.08
CA ALA A 106 -0.33 -16.96 -16.18
C ALA A 106 -0.09 -18.47 -16.33
N GLN A 107 1.17 -18.90 -16.31
CA GLN A 107 1.52 -20.32 -16.37
C GLN A 107 0.92 -21.10 -15.19
N THR A 108 0.99 -20.54 -13.98
CA THR A 108 0.43 -21.14 -12.77
C THR A 108 -1.09 -21.32 -12.88
N VAL A 109 -1.81 -20.27 -13.31
CA VAL A 109 -3.27 -20.30 -13.47
C VAL A 109 -3.67 -21.29 -14.57
N ILE A 110 -3.03 -21.26 -15.74
CA ILE A 110 -3.35 -22.14 -16.88
C ILE A 110 -3.13 -23.61 -16.51
N THR A 111 -2.04 -23.91 -15.82
CA THR A 111 -1.67 -25.27 -15.40
C THR A 111 -2.65 -25.82 -14.38
N ASN A 112 -3.07 -25.01 -13.41
CA ASN A 112 -3.93 -25.46 -12.32
C ASN A 112 -5.43 -25.22 -12.54
N ARG A 113 -5.84 -24.62 -13.67
CA ARG A 113 -7.23 -24.21 -13.92
C ARG A 113 -8.26 -25.29 -13.63
N HIS A 114 -7.97 -26.55 -13.99
CA HIS A 114 -8.89 -27.68 -13.79
C HIS A 114 -9.07 -27.99 -12.30
N ASN A 115 -7.97 -28.01 -11.54
CA ASN A 115 -8.00 -28.23 -10.09
C ASN A 115 -8.67 -27.06 -9.35
N TRP A 116 -8.56 -25.86 -9.90
CA TRP A 116 -9.14 -24.63 -9.33
C TRP A 116 -10.57 -24.37 -9.81
N GLY A 117 -11.16 -25.25 -10.64
CA GLY A 117 -12.51 -25.09 -11.17
C GLY A 117 -12.68 -23.89 -12.11
N ILE A 118 -11.59 -23.38 -12.67
CA ILE A 118 -11.60 -22.20 -13.55
C ILE A 118 -12.00 -22.63 -14.96
N LYS A 119 -13.09 -22.05 -15.46
CA LYS A 119 -13.52 -22.21 -16.86
C LYS A 119 -12.49 -21.58 -17.79
N ILE A 120 -12.24 -22.20 -18.95
CA ILE A 120 -11.26 -21.72 -19.93
C ILE A 120 -11.51 -20.27 -20.37
N ASN A 121 -12.78 -19.88 -20.50
CA ASN A 121 -13.17 -18.51 -20.88
C ASN A 121 -12.90 -17.49 -19.77
N ASN A 122 -12.77 -17.92 -18.51
CA ASN A 122 -12.49 -17.06 -17.37
C ASN A 122 -10.99 -16.91 -17.11
N THR A 123 -10.17 -17.83 -17.63
CA THR A 123 -8.72 -17.84 -17.41
C THR A 123 -8.07 -16.52 -17.83
N LYS A 124 -8.39 -16.01 -19.03
CA LYS A 124 -7.85 -14.74 -19.52
C LYS A 124 -8.27 -13.57 -18.62
N THR A 125 -9.53 -13.51 -18.22
CA THR A 125 -10.08 -12.45 -17.38
C THR A 125 -9.38 -12.38 -16.03
N ILE A 126 -9.12 -13.53 -15.39
CA ILE A 126 -8.37 -13.60 -14.13
C ILE A 126 -6.96 -13.05 -14.30
N ILE A 127 -6.25 -13.49 -15.35
CA ILE A 127 -4.88 -13.07 -15.65
C ILE A 127 -4.85 -11.56 -15.88
N ASP A 128 -5.66 -11.05 -16.80
CA ASP A 128 -5.72 -9.62 -17.13
C ASP A 128 -6.02 -8.75 -15.89
N ASN A 129 -6.95 -9.19 -15.04
CA ASN A 129 -7.34 -8.44 -13.84
C ASN A 129 -6.19 -8.34 -12.84
N VAL A 130 -5.53 -9.47 -12.53
CA VAL A 130 -4.41 -9.49 -11.60
C VAL A 130 -3.21 -8.73 -12.17
N SER A 131 -2.88 -8.94 -13.45
CA SER A 131 -1.81 -8.20 -14.14
C SER A 131 -2.02 -6.70 -14.05
N MET A 132 -3.23 -6.20 -14.33
CA MET A 132 -3.53 -4.78 -14.25
C MET A 132 -3.37 -4.22 -12.83
N VAL A 133 -3.80 -4.96 -11.80
CA VAL A 133 -3.65 -4.51 -10.40
C VAL A 133 -2.18 -4.48 -9.99
N ILE A 134 -1.41 -5.49 -10.35
CA ILE A 134 0.02 -5.60 -10.05
C ILE A 134 0.81 -4.50 -10.75
N GLU A 135 0.56 -4.27 -12.05
CA GLU A 135 1.24 -3.22 -12.81
C GLU A 135 0.98 -1.84 -12.19
N LYS A 136 -0.29 -1.53 -11.87
CA LYS A 136 -0.66 -0.27 -11.22
C LYS A 136 -0.02 -0.13 -9.84
N PHE A 137 0.03 -1.21 -9.07
CA PHE A 137 0.65 -1.21 -7.75
C PHE A 137 2.18 -1.02 -7.84
N GLY A 138 2.85 -1.82 -8.66
CA GLY A 138 4.29 -1.78 -8.87
C GLY A 138 4.75 -0.46 -9.48
N SER A 139 3.94 0.19 -10.33
CA SER A 139 4.29 1.50 -10.90
C SER A 139 4.58 2.58 -9.85
N ARG A 140 4.04 2.45 -8.63
CA ARG A 140 4.31 3.34 -7.49
C ARG A 140 5.76 3.31 -7.02
N THR A 141 6.50 2.26 -7.37
CA THR A 141 7.89 2.05 -6.99
C THR A 141 8.88 2.65 -7.98
N ILE A 142 8.41 3.04 -9.17
CA ILE A 142 9.25 3.60 -10.23
C ILE A 142 9.68 5.00 -9.80
N ASN A 143 11.00 5.21 -9.67
CA ASN A 143 11.56 6.50 -9.27
C ASN A 143 10.88 7.06 -8.01
N ASN A 144 10.73 6.22 -6.98
CA ASN A 144 9.97 6.58 -5.78
C ASN A 144 10.70 7.65 -4.94
N LEU A 145 10.51 8.92 -5.31
CA LEU A 145 11.08 10.10 -4.65
C LEU A 145 10.56 10.30 -3.21
N GLU A 146 9.48 9.63 -2.82
CA GLU A 146 8.96 9.71 -1.46
C GLU A 146 9.78 8.88 -0.46
N ARG A 147 10.50 7.85 -0.91
CA ARG A 147 11.53 7.22 -0.07
C ARG A 147 12.56 8.25 0.39
N GLU A 148 12.87 9.23 -0.45
CA GLU A 148 13.77 10.33 -0.08
C GLU A 148 13.12 11.32 0.90
N SER A 149 11.80 11.52 0.85
CA SER A 149 11.10 12.43 1.77
C SER A 149 10.99 11.87 3.20
N TYR A 150 10.78 10.56 3.38
CA TYR A 150 10.81 9.92 4.71
C TYR A 150 12.18 10.02 5.40
N ASN A 151 13.27 10.03 4.63
CA ASN A 151 14.60 10.25 5.17
C ASN A 151 14.76 11.70 5.65
N ARG A 152 14.19 12.69 4.95
CA ARG A 152 14.34 14.11 5.34
C ARG A 152 13.64 14.47 6.66
N SER A 153 12.46 13.91 6.93
CA SER A 153 11.72 14.17 8.17
C SER A 153 12.40 13.55 9.40
N THR A 154 13.07 12.40 9.24
CA THR A 154 13.81 11.75 10.34
C THR A 154 15.06 12.54 10.76
N PHE A 155 15.76 13.19 9.82
CA PHE A 155 16.96 13.99 10.12
C PHE A 155 16.67 15.36 10.76
N GLN A 156 15.49 15.93 10.55
CA GLN A 156 15.12 17.22 11.16
C GLN A 156 14.85 17.10 12.67
N GLN A 157 14.36 15.96 13.16
CA GLN A 157 14.13 15.77 14.60
C GLN A 157 15.43 15.66 15.41
N THR A 158 16.54 15.21 14.80
CA THR A 158 17.83 15.09 15.53
C THR A 158 18.51 16.43 15.77
N GLN A 159 18.13 17.51 15.08
CA GLN A 159 18.80 18.81 15.17
C GLN A 159 18.22 19.77 16.23
N VAL A 160 17.12 19.43 16.91
CA VAL A 160 16.44 20.38 17.83
C VAL A 160 17.00 20.38 19.26
N HIS A 161 17.83 19.41 19.66
CA HIS A 161 18.45 19.39 20.99
C HIS A 161 19.95 19.68 20.97
N LYS A 162 20.34 20.91 20.62
CA LYS A 162 21.65 21.46 21.03
C LYS A 162 21.73 22.99 20.96
N LYS A 163 20.93 23.71 21.77
CA LYS A 163 21.32 25.06 22.21
C LYS A 163 21.98 24.98 23.59
N ARG A 164 23.31 25.00 23.51
CA ARG A 164 24.31 25.20 24.57
C ARG A 164 23.88 26.25 25.60
N SER A 165 23.82 25.91 26.88
CA SER A 165 24.08 26.88 27.96
C SER A 165 25.57 26.79 28.32
N PHE A 166 26.38 27.55 27.60
CA PHE A 166 27.79 27.76 27.93
C PHE A 166 28.02 29.27 28.01
N PHE A 167 28.53 29.72 29.17
CA PHE A 167 29.10 31.04 29.48
C PHE A 167 28.16 32.23 29.76
N LYS A 168 28.09 32.61 31.04
CA LYS A 168 28.81 33.82 31.53
C LYS A 168 28.99 33.76 33.06
N ARG A 169 30.23 33.51 33.51
CA ARG A 169 30.75 33.87 34.84
C ARG A 169 31.81 34.95 34.61
N ARG A 170 31.72 36.03 35.41
CA ARG A 170 32.74 37.10 35.66
C ARG A 170 33.01 38.02 34.46
N GLU A 171 33.17 39.34 34.57
CA GLU A 171 33.40 40.35 35.62
C GLU A 171 32.54 41.59 35.25
N GLU A 172 32.11 42.44 36.19
CA GLU A 172 32.76 43.73 36.52
C GLU A 172 32.25 44.24 37.88
N GLY A 173 33.16 44.76 38.71
CA GLY A 173 32.88 45.53 39.92
C GLY A 173 32.95 47.04 39.68
N GLU A 174 32.74 47.80 40.78
CA GLU A 174 32.67 49.29 40.90
C GLU A 174 31.30 49.84 40.44
N ILE A 175 30.45 50.47 41.29
CA ILE A 175 30.63 51.44 42.39
C ILE A 175 29.67 51.13 43.55
#